data_AF-A0AA87CD37-F1
#
_entry.id   AF-A0AA87CD37-F1
#
_cell.length_a   1.000
_cell.length_b   1.000
_cell.length_c   1.000
_cell.angle_alpha   90.00
_cell.angle_beta   90.00
_cell.angle_gamma   90.00
#
_symmetry.space_group_name_H-M   'P 1'
#
loop_
_entity.id
_entity.type
_entity.pdbx_description
1 polymer ?
#
loop_
_entity_poly.entity_id
_entity_poly.type
_entity_poly.pdbx_seq_one_letter_code
_entity_poly.pdbx_strand_id
1 'polypeptide(L)'
;MDITIQNVRSPALEHNGRYYKVFQPRTRDELLKLHHMGCVGDTVLTDIQLEQGDFPTSFVEPTVTQRTLSGLFKDMRSIELELRDPNSTLWGKIQQNNQGALTQFFDTNIKSAIAQTAREIRQEVRDAANSARVQVTPEGVTIGSTTLTGEQLASTISASPRGVDIIAPHVRVQSDMLVDGAVTARKMAAGSVTAEHIQAGAITGDKISVDDALIRNLTARDALIDKLTSKRIFATKIESVVSSSTFLQAYQGEIGGFTIGSFPNGSGKWISGTNTFAVGMGNGGGFGETRTAFWANWGSNWNYAGPNAWYVTTAGEMKCKNNADFSAKVDFSESSNARFYGRTEFQKSPIFVNGIHMYEQEILGNGWSPREGHQNKVVWWNQVGEGTVKHWIDKSSDRRLKENITETVVKALDKINRLNLVAFDFIESKKHEEIGLIAQEAETIVPEVISRDPENPDGYLHIDYTAFVPYLLKAVQELGQKIKEMEKLHG
;
A
#
# COMPACT_ATOMS: atom_id res chain seq x y z
N MET A 1 14.54 -27.00 -95.93
CA MET A 1 15.55 -28.00 -95.50
C MET A 1 16.54 -28.23 -96.64
N ASP A 2 17.82 -28.48 -96.37
CA ASP A 2 18.81 -28.83 -97.41
C ASP A 2 19.19 -30.32 -97.35
N ILE A 3 19.45 -30.91 -98.50
CA ILE A 3 19.92 -32.30 -98.63
C ILE A 3 21.16 -32.32 -99.53
N THR A 4 22.16 -33.11 -99.15
CA THR A 4 23.34 -33.41 -99.96
C THR A 4 23.26 -34.82 -100.49
N ILE A 5 23.34 -34.93 -101.82
CA ILE A 5 23.33 -36.19 -102.58
C ILE A 5 24.48 -36.10 -103.58
N GLN A 6 25.29 -37.14 -103.70
CA GLN A 6 26.46 -37.17 -104.61
C GLN A 6 27.40 -35.96 -104.40
N ASN A 7 27.58 -35.55 -103.13
CA ASN A 7 28.31 -34.37 -102.67
C ASN A 7 27.76 -32.99 -103.10
N VAL A 8 26.60 -32.92 -103.77
CA VAL A 8 25.93 -31.65 -104.12
C VAL A 8 24.85 -31.32 -103.08
N ARG A 9 25.03 -30.22 -102.32
CA ARG A 9 24.02 -29.69 -101.39
C ARG A 9 23.01 -28.82 -102.15
N SER A 10 21.71 -29.07 -101.95
CA SER A 10 20.63 -28.24 -102.50
C SER A 10 19.37 -28.33 -101.62
N PRO A 11 18.46 -27.34 -101.67
CA PRO A 11 17.20 -27.40 -100.93
C PRO A 11 16.33 -28.59 -101.35
N ALA A 12 15.65 -29.18 -100.38
CA ALA A 12 14.51 -30.07 -100.58
C ALA A 12 13.27 -29.24 -100.99
N LEU A 13 12.41 -29.83 -101.81
CA LEU A 13 11.12 -29.23 -102.16
C LEU A 13 10.13 -29.48 -101.03
N GLU A 14 9.31 -28.49 -100.70
CA GLU A 14 8.20 -28.65 -99.76
C GLU A 14 6.89 -28.91 -100.52
N HIS A 15 6.11 -29.89 -100.05
CA HIS A 15 4.73 -30.09 -100.48
C HIS A 15 3.89 -30.52 -99.29
N ASN A 16 2.80 -29.78 -99.01
CA ASN A 16 1.89 -30.01 -97.89
C ASN A 16 2.60 -30.21 -96.53
N GLY A 17 3.62 -29.39 -96.24
CA GLY A 17 4.41 -29.45 -95.01
C GLY A 17 5.47 -30.57 -94.93
N ARG A 18 5.62 -31.40 -95.97
CA ARG A 18 6.67 -32.42 -96.07
C ARG A 18 7.80 -31.96 -97.00
N TYR A 19 9.06 -32.19 -96.60
CA TYR A 19 10.23 -32.00 -97.44
C TYR A 19 10.58 -33.29 -98.21
N TYR A 20 10.80 -33.21 -99.51
CA TYR A 20 11.23 -34.36 -100.33
C TYR A 20 12.32 -33.99 -101.35
N LYS A 21 13.01 -35.02 -101.86
CA LYS A 21 14.06 -34.89 -102.89
C LYS A 21 14.21 -36.19 -103.67
N VAL A 22 13.88 -36.16 -104.96
CA VAL A 22 14.12 -37.27 -105.89
C VAL A 22 15.62 -37.32 -106.25
N PHE A 23 16.18 -38.53 -106.34
CA PHE A 23 17.55 -38.77 -106.79
C PHE A 23 17.68 -40.17 -107.41
N GLN A 24 18.84 -40.46 -108.00
CA GLN A 24 19.10 -41.74 -108.65
C GLN A 24 20.45 -42.29 -108.16
N PRO A 25 20.47 -43.41 -107.39
CA PRO A 25 21.69 -43.94 -106.79
C PRO A 25 22.63 -44.56 -107.83
N ARG A 26 23.93 -44.29 -107.69
CA ARG A 26 25.03 -44.86 -108.49
C ARG A 26 25.60 -46.14 -107.88
N THR A 27 25.45 -46.30 -106.56
CA THR A 27 25.96 -47.44 -105.79
C THR A 27 24.91 -47.94 -104.81
N ARG A 28 24.94 -49.24 -104.50
CA ARG A 28 24.07 -49.89 -103.50
C ARG A 28 24.08 -49.15 -102.15
N ASP A 29 25.25 -48.68 -101.73
CA ASP A 29 25.51 -48.15 -100.39
C ASP A 29 25.74 -46.61 -100.43
N GLU A 30 24.97 -45.89 -101.25
CA GLU A 30 25.13 -44.45 -101.46
C GLU A 30 24.68 -43.61 -100.25
N LEU A 31 25.52 -42.65 -99.84
CA LEU A 31 25.32 -41.86 -98.63
C LEU A 31 24.55 -40.54 -98.90
N LEU A 32 23.37 -40.42 -98.30
CA LEU A 32 22.56 -39.19 -98.25
C LEU A 32 22.88 -38.41 -96.96
N LYS A 33 22.91 -37.07 -97.02
CA LYS A 33 23.08 -36.22 -95.82
C LYS A 33 22.02 -35.13 -95.73
N LEU A 34 21.35 -35.06 -94.59
CA LEU A 34 20.29 -34.11 -94.25
C LEU A 34 20.87 -32.92 -93.45
N HIS A 35 20.43 -31.68 -93.72
CA HIS A 35 20.92 -30.47 -93.05
C HIS A 35 19.78 -29.66 -92.40
N HIS A 36 20.05 -29.12 -91.21
CA HIS A 36 19.10 -28.29 -90.43
C HIS A 36 18.82 -26.93 -91.09
N MET A 37 17.74 -26.26 -90.66
CA MET A 37 17.14 -25.12 -91.36
C MET A 37 17.50 -23.72 -90.84
N GLY A 38 18.52 -23.57 -89.98
CA GLY A 38 18.99 -22.26 -89.50
C GLY A 38 18.10 -21.57 -88.45
N CYS A 39 16.99 -22.21 -88.04
CA CYS A 39 16.13 -21.74 -86.95
C CYS A 39 16.74 -22.05 -85.56
N VAL A 40 16.37 -21.26 -84.56
CA VAL A 40 16.80 -21.45 -83.16
C VAL A 40 15.85 -22.42 -82.47
N GLY A 41 16.22 -23.70 -82.43
CA GLY A 41 15.47 -24.79 -81.80
C GLY A 41 15.92 -26.16 -82.31
N ASP A 42 15.48 -27.23 -81.62
CA ASP A 42 15.80 -28.60 -82.02
C ASP A 42 15.08 -29.01 -83.32
N THR A 43 15.73 -29.87 -84.11
CA THR A 43 15.19 -30.41 -85.37
C THR A 43 15.04 -31.92 -85.25
N VAL A 44 13.79 -32.41 -85.26
CA VAL A 44 13.47 -33.85 -85.21
C VAL A 44 13.07 -34.34 -86.61
N LEU A 45 13.46 -35.56 -86.95
CA LEU A 45 13.10 -36.25 -88.19
C LEU A 45 12.36 -37.54 -87.87
N THR A 46 11.17 -37.71 -88.42
CA THR A 46 10.38 -38.95 -88.39
C THR A 46 10.12 -39.44 -89.81
N ASP A 47 9.60 -40.67 -89.94
CA ASP A 47 8.96 -41.17 -91.16
C ASP A 47 9.83 -41.11 -92.43
N ILE A 48 11.13 -41.35 -92.29
CA ILE A 48 12.06 -41.43 -93.43
C ILE A 48 11.73 -42.66 -94.28
N GLN A 49 11.26 -42.41 -95.49
CA GLN A 49 10.94 -43.41 -96.50
C GLN A 49 11.93 -43.30 -97.67
N LEU A 50 12.37 -44.45 -98.20
CA LEU A 50 13.05 -44.53 -99.48
C LEU A 50 12.13 -45.30 -100.45
N GLU A 51 11.71 -44.64 -101.52
CA GLU A 51 10.73 -45.17 -102.48
C GLU A 51 11.13 -44.84 -103.92
N GLN A 52 10.64 -45.63 -104.88
CA GLN A 52 10.98 -45.46 -106.29
C GLN A 52 9.85 -44.70 -107.00
N GLY A 53 10.02 -43.39 -107.15
CA GLY A 53 9.09 -42.52 -107.88
C GLY A 53 9.47 -41.05 -107.80
N ASP A 54 8.76 -40.22 -108.56
CA ASP A 54 9.06 -38.79 -108.71
C ASP A 54 8.31 -37.90 -107.69
N PHE A 55 7.42 -38.49 -106.88
CA PHE A 55 6.58 -37.83 -105.88
C PHE A 55 6.41 -38.74 -104.64
N PRO A 56 6.38 -38.19 -103.41
CA PRO A 56 6.40 -38.98 -102.17
C PRO A 56 5.03 -39.60 -101.77
N THR A 57 5.04 -40.78 -101.13
CA THR A 57 3.84 -41.58 -100.78
C THR A 57 3.77 -42.09 -99.29
N SER A 58 3.78 -43.42 -99.05
CA SER A 58 3.72 -44.28 -97.82
C SER A 58 4.33 -45.74 -98.15
N PHE A 59 4.81 -46.72 -97.29
CA PHE A 59 5.88 -47.88 -97.40
C PHE A 59 5.78 -49.31 -98.18
N VAL A 60 6.90 -50.14 -98.40
CA VAL A 60 7.02 -51.64 -98.86
C VAL A 60 8.43 -52.47 -98.77
N GLU A 61 8.57 -53.83 -99.07
CA GLU A 61 9.77 -54.80 -98.84
C GLU A 61 10.11 -56.08 -99.82
N PRO A 62 11.25 -56.91 -99.70
CA PRO A 62 11.82 -57.97 -100.67
C PRO A 62 12.48 -59.39 -100.20
N THR A 63 12.98 -60.35 -101.08
CA THR A 63 13.77 -61.67 -100.74
C THR A 63 14.52 -62.52 -101.91
N VAL A 64 15.38 -63.58 -101.68
CA VAL A 64 16.22 -64.43 -102.68
C VAL A 64 16.72 -65.93 -102.31
N THR A 65 17.32 -66.80 -103.20
CA THR A 65 17.93 -68.21 -102.95
C THR A 65 18.87 -68.89 -104.07
N GLN A 66 19.61 -70.06 -103.87
CA GLN A 66 20.60 -70.78 -104.81
C GLN A 66 20.92 -72.36 -104.62
N ARG A 67 21.68 -73.11 -105.52
CA ARG A 67 22.22 -74.56 -105.38
C ARG A 67 23.35 -75.09 -106.41
N THR A 68 23.95 -76.32 -106.27
CA THR A 68 25.11 -76.95 -107.08
C THR A 68 25.17 -78.55 -107.25
N LEU A 69 26.18 -79.17 -107.99
CA LEU A 69 26.36 -80.64 -108.46
C LEU A 69 27.80 -80.93 -109.14
N SER A 70 28.55 -82.07 -109.45
CA SER A 70 28.78 -83.57 -109.16
C SER A 70 30.19 -84.15 -109.72
N GLY A 71 30.53 -85.49 -109.77
CA GLY A 71 31.88 -86.12 -110.18
C GLY A 71 32.01 -87.65 -110.65
N LEU A 72 33.23 -88.27 -110.89
CA LEU A 72 33.48 -89.63 -111.59
C LEU A 72 34.87 -90.43 -111.45
N PHE A 73 34.97 -91.70 -111.98
CA PHE A 73 36.14 -92.63 -112.41
C PHE A 73 36.68 -93.85 -111.52
N LYS A 74 37.15 -95.05 -112.07
CA LYS A 74 37.03 -96.39 -111.36
C LYS A 74 38.03 -97.61 -111.49
N ASP A 75 37.50 -98.83 -111.28
CA ASP A 75 37.96 -100.13 -110.76
C ASP A 75 39.34 -100.22 -110.09
N MET A 76 40.43 -100.48 -110.81
CA MET A 76 41.76 -100.56 -110.17
C MET A 76 42.26 -99.19 -109.69
N ARG A 77 41.95 -98.11 -110.44
CA ARG A 77 42.11 -96.73 -109.95
C ARG A 77 41.05 -96.38 -108.92
N SER A 78 39.89 -97.04 -108.84
CA SER A 78 39.04 -96.90 -107.65
C SER A 78 39.60 -97.64 -106.46
N ILE A 79 40.32 -98.76 -106.56
CA ILE A 79 41.03 -99.34 -105.39
C ILE A 79 42.16 -98.40 -104.94
N GLU A 80 42.89 -97.78 -105.86
CA GLU A 80 43.91 -96.77 -105.51
C GLU A 80 43.29 -95.48 -104.94
N LEU A 81 42.17 -94.99 -105.51
CA LEU A 81 41.38 -93.90 -104.93
C LEU A 81 40.74 -94.32 -103.61
N GLU A 82 40.36 -95.58 -103.41
CA GLU A 82 39.80 -96.10 -102.16
C GLU A 82 40.86 -96.18 -101.04
N LEU A 83 42.14 -96.18 -101.40
CA LEU A 83 43.26 -96.07 -100.46
C LEU A 83 43.78 -94.61 -100.32
N ARG A 84 43.46 -93.71 -101.25
CA ARG A 84 43.85 -92.28 -101.24
C ARG A 84 42.75 -91.30 -100.80
N ASP A 85 41.48 -91.66 -100.91
CA ASP A 85 40.32 -90.88 -100.47
C ASP A 85 39.88 -91.40 -99.09
N PRO A 86 39.95 -90.58 -98.03
CA PRO A 86 39.58 -91.01 -96.68
C PRO A 86 38.09 -91.34 -96.50
N ASN A 87 37.22 -91.09 -97.49
CA ASN A 87 35.77 -91.35 -97.41
C ASN A 87 35.34 -92.67 -98.07
N SER A 88 36.28 -93.48 -98.54
CA SER A 88 35.99 -94.69 -99.31
C SER A 88 35.36 -95.83 -98.48
N THR A 89 34.72 -96.80 -99.15
CA THR A 89 34.24 -98.06 -98.56
C THR A 89 35.35 -98.93 -97.96
N LEU A 90 36.54 -98.96 -98.55
CA LEU A 90 37.72 -99.64 -98.03
C LEU A 90 38.38 -98.83 -96.91
N TRP A 91 38.57 -97.52 -97.11
CA TRP A 91 39.14 -96.63 -96.08
C TRP A 91 38.26 -96.59 -94.82
N GLY A 92 36.95 -96.48 -94.98
CA GLY A 92 35.98 -96.51 -93.89
C GLY A 92 35.97 -97.81 -93.10
N LYS A 93 36.23 -98.96 -93.74
CA LYS A 93 36.42 -100.25 -93.03
C LYS A 93 37.69 -100.27 -92.19
N ILE A 94 38.80 -99.74 -92.74
CA ILE A 94 40.08 -99.60 -92.01
C ILE A 94 39.92 -98.63 -90.83
N GLN A 95 39.25 -97.49 -91.05
CA GLN A 95 38.99 -96.50 -90.03
C GLN A 95 38.08 -97.06 -88.93
N GLN A 96 36.96 -97.71 -89.26
CA GLN A 96 36.08 -98.34 -88.27
C GLN A 96 36.78 -99.44 -87.46
N ASN A 97 37.68 -100.22 -88.07
CA ASN A 97 38.44 -101.24 -87.35
C ASN A 97 39.40 -100.60 -86.32
N ASN A 98 40.19 -99.62 -86.74
CA ASN A 98 41.11 -98.88 -85.87
C ASN A 98 40.35 -98.09 -84.77
N GLN A 99 39.22 -97.47 -85.13
CA GLN A 99 38.38 -96.71 -84.20
C GLN A 99 37.68 -97.62 -83.19
N GLY A 100 37.27 -98.83 -83.60
CA GLY A 100 36.77 -99.87 -82.70
C GLY A 100 37.82 -100.32 -81.69
N ALA A 101 39.03 -100.63 -82.16
CA ALA A 101 40.15 -101.02 -81.29
C ALA A 101 40.53 -99.91 -80.28
N LEU A 102 40.59 -98.65 -80.73
CA LEU A 102 40.83 -97.50 -79.86
C LEU A 102 39.71 -97.29 -78.83
N THR A 103 38.44 -97.44 -79.24
CA THR A 103 37.29 -97.30 -78.34
C THR A 103 37.30 -98.38 -77.26
N GLN A 104 37.54 -99.64 -77.65
CA GLN A 104 37.63 -100.77 -76.72
C GLN A 104 38.78 -100.60 -75.72
N PHE A 105 39.93 -100.07 -76.13
CA PHE A 105 41.03 -99.73 -75.22
C PHE A 105 40.63 -98.62 -74.22
N PHE A 106 39.96 -97.56 -74.68
CA PHE A 106 39.59 -96.42 -73.84
C PHE A 106 38.54 -96.77 -72.78
N ASP A 107 37.50 -97.52 -73.17
CA ASP A 107 36.43 -97.93 -72.25
C ASP A 107 36.89 -99.01 -71.26
N THR A 108 37.71 -99.97 -71.70
CA THR A 108 38.17 -101.07 -70.83
C THR A 108 39.23 -100.62 -69.83
N ASN A 109 40.26 -99.91 -70.30
CA ASN A 109 41.45 -99.64 -69.48
C ASN A 109 41.40 -98.26 -68.80
N ILE A 110 41.02 -97.20 -69.53
CA ILE A 110 41.14 -95.82 -69.04
C ILE A 110 39.95 -95.43 -68.15
N LYS A 111 38.70 -95.67 -68.58
CA LYS A 111 37.52 -95.39 -67.74
C LYS A 111 37.54 -96.18 -66.43
N SER A 112 37.92 -97.45 -66.47
CA SER A 112 37.94 -98.34 -65.31
C SER A 112 38.87 -97.83 -64.20
N ALA A 113 40.11 -97.49 -64.54
CA ALA A 113 41.09 -96.94 -63.59
C ALA A 113 40.62 -95.62 -62.96
N ILE A 114 40.17 -94.65 -63.78
CA ILE A 114 39.69 -93.35 -63.31
C ILE A 114 38.48 -93.51 -62.36
N ALA A 115 37.56 -94.44 -62.68
CA ALA A 115 36.39 -94.73 -61.85
C ALA A 115 36.73 -95.42 -60.51
N GLN A 116 37.94 -95.96 -60.34
CA GLN A 116 38.39 -96.51 -59.05
C GLN A 116 39.00 -95.42 -58.16
N THR A 117 39.99 -94.67 -58.64
CA THR A 117 40.62 -93.57 -57.89
C THR A 117 39.61 -92.51 -57.43
N ALA A 118 38.59 -92.22 -58.26
CA ALA A 118 37.51 -91.30 -57.92
C ALA A 118 36.51 -91.83 -56.86
N ARG A 119 36.67 -93.06 -56.34
CA ARG A 119 35.93 -93.57 -55.17
C ARG A 119 36.74 -93.42 -53.89
N GLU A 120 38.04 -93.77 -53.93
CA GLU A 120 38.95 -93.72 -52.79
C GLU A 120 39.07 -92.29 -52.21
N ILE A 121 39.32 -91.28 -53.06
CA ILE A 121 39.42 -89.86 -52.65
C ILE A 121 38.13 -89.36 -51.96
N ARG A 122 36.95 -89.88 -52.33
CA ARG A 122 35.66 -89.49 -51.74
C ARG A 122 35.36 -90.17 -50.40
N GLN A 123 36.25 -91.02 -49.90
CA GLN A 123 36.18 -91.60 -48.57
C GLN A 123 37.04 -90.80 -47.59
N GLU A 124 38.35 -90.64 -47.86
CA GLU A 124 39.28 -89.90 -46.99
C GLU A 124 38.79 -88.49 -46.62
N VAL A 125 38.31 -87.72 -47.61
CA VAL A 125 37.79 -86.35 -47.41
C VAL A 125 36.58 -86.33 -46.48
N ARG A 126 35.81 -87.42 -46.40
CA ARG A 126 34.60 -87.53 -45.58
C ARG A 126 34.92 -87.88 -44.14
N ASP A 127 35.92 -88.73 -43.93
CA ASP A 127 36.34 -89.15 -42.60
C ASP A 127 37.10 -88.02 -41.90
N ALA A 128 37.97 -87.30 -42.62
CA ALA A 128 38.66 -86.10 -42.12
C ALA A 128 37.69 -84.97 -41.71
N ALA A 129 36.56 -84.80 -42.41
CA ALA A 129 35.57 -83.77 -42.12
C ALA A 129 34.85 -83.98 -40.77
N ASN A 130 34.75 -85.24 -40.30
CA ASN A 130 34.09 -85.55 -39.02
C ASN A 130 34.99 -85.30 -37.80
N SER A 131 36.32 -85.41 -37.95
CA SER A 131 37.28 -85.28 -36.84
C SER A 131 37.44 -83.85 -36.30
N ALA A 132 37.13 -82.83 -37.11
CA ALA A 132 37.47 -81.43 -36.84
C ALA A 132 36.32 -80.56 -36.27
N ARG A 133 35.16 -81.16 -35.95
CA ARG A 133 33.98 -80.37 -35.54
C ARG A 133 34.07 -79.92 -34.09
N VAL A 134 34.06 -78.60 -33.87
CA VAL A 134 33.90 -77.97 -32.56
C VAL A 134 32.41 -77.70 -32.30
N GLN A 135 31.93 -78.00 -31.10
CA GLN A 135 30.56 -77.71 -30.67
C GLN A 135 30.54 -77.18 -29.24
N VAL A 136 29.67 -76.21 -28.96
CA VAL A 136 29.34 -75.78 -27.60
C VAL A 136 28.04 -76.47 -27.19
N THR A 137 28.02 -77.09 -26.02
CA THR A 137 26.85 -77.77 -25.43
C THR A 137 26.59 -77.19 -24.02
N PRO A 138 25.44 -77.49 -23.39
CA PRO A 138 25.18 -77.02 -22.01
C PRO A 138 26.21 -77.50 -20.97
N GLU A 139 26.89 -78.62 -21.24
CA GLU A 139 27.85 -79.26 -20.35
C GLU A 139 29.30 -78.76 -20.55
N GLY A 140 29.62 -78.17 -21.70
CA GLY A 140 30.98 -77.77 -22.04
C GLY A 140 31.23 -77.46 -23.52
N VAL A 141 32.51 -77.57 -23.92
CA VAL A 141 32.93 -77.43 -25.33
C VAL A 141 33.53 -78.75 -25.81
N THR A 142 32.90 -79.36 -26.81
CA THR A 142 33.36 -80.59 -27.46
C THR A 142 34.20 -80.28 -28.69
N ILE A 143 35.37 -80.91 -28.78
CA ILE A 143 36.28 -80.84 -29.93
C ILE A 143 36.56 -82.29 -30.35
N GLY A 144 36.00 -82.71 -31.50
CA GLY A 144 36.07 -84.10 -31.93
C GLY A 144 35.46 -85.05 -30.91
N SER A 145 36.28 -85.86 -30.24
CA SER A 145 35.87 -86.82 -29.20
C SER A 145 36.06 -86.35 -27.75
N THR A 146 36.55 -85.13 -27.52
CA THR A 146 36.90 -84.63 -26.18
C THR A 146 36.02 -83.45 -25.77
N THR A 147 35.38 -83.52 -24.61
CA THR A 147 34.58 -82.42 -24.04
C THR A 147 35.30 -81.79 -22.86
N LEU A 148 35.56 -80.48 -22.95
CA LEU A 148 36.02 -79.63 -21.85
C LEU A 148 34.81 -79.21 -21.01
N THR A 149 34.68 -79.70 -19.78
CA THR A 149 33.52 -79.40 -18.93
C THR A 149 33.57 -77.99 -18.35
N GLY A 150 32.41 -77.46 -17.93
CA GLY A 150 32.33 -76.18 -17.22
C GLY A 150 33.25 -76.09 -15.99
N GLU A 151 33.45 -77.17 -15.25
CA GLU A 151 34.35 -77.23 -14.09
C GLU A 151 35.84 -77.15 -14.48
N GLN A 152 36.24 -77.80 -15.58
CA GLN A 152 37.60 -77.74 -16.12
C GLN A 152 37.94 -76.34 -16.64
N LEU A 153 36.97 -75.68 -17.28
CA LEU A 153 37.07 -74.26 -17.66
C LEU A 153 37.15 -73.36 -16.43
N ALA A 154 36.26 -73.52 -15.45
CA ALA A 154 36.21 -72.68 -14.25
C ALA A 154 37.48 -72.78 -13.39
N SER A 155 38.03 -73.99 -13.21
CA SER A 155 39.30 -74.21 -12.48
C SER A 155 40.53 -73.64 -13.23
N THR A 156 40.53 -73.68 -14.56
CA THR A 156 41.57 -73.03 -15.37
C THR A 156 41.49 -71.50 -15.28
N ILE A 157 40.27 -70.95 -15.23
CA ILE A 157 40.03 -69.50 -15.12
C ILE A 157 40.35 -68.98 -13.72
N SER A 158 39.97 -69.69 -12.64
CA SER A 158 40.22 -69.25 -11.27
C SER A 158 41.71 -69.29 -10.87
N ALA A 159 42.51 -70.16 -11.50
CA ALA A 159 43.96 -70.18 -11.36
C ALA A 159 44.68 -69.01 -12.09
N SER A 160 43.97 -68.22 -12.89
CA SER A 160 44.52 -67.12 -13.70
C SER A 160 44.00 -65.76 -13.22
N PRO A 161 44.86 -64.86 -12.71
CA PRO A 161 44.44 -63.52 -12.30
C PRO A 161 43.71 -62.75 -13.42
N ARG A 162 44.24 -62.83 -14.66
CA ARG A 162 43.57 -62.26 -15.85
C ARG A 162 42.23 -62.95 -16.16
N GLY A 163 42.09 -64.23 -15.85
CA GLY A 163 40.83 -64.95 -15.97
C GLY A 163 39.78 -64.38 -15.02
N VAL A 164 40.17 -64.17 -13.75
CA VAL A 164 39.33 -63.52 -12.73
C VAL A 164 38.97 -62.08 -13.14
N ASP A 165 39.93 -61.27 -13.60
CA ASP A 165 39.69 -59.88 -14.05
C ASP A 165 38.67 -59.80 -15.21
N ILE A 166 38.67 -60.77 -16.13
CA ILE A 166 37.74 -60.83 -17.26
C ILE A 166 36.32 -61.21 -16.83
N ILE A 167 36.17 -62.13 -15.86
CA ILE A 167 34.84 -62.58 -15.42
C ILE A 167 34.22 -61.69 -14.34
N ALA A 168 35.03 -61.02 -13.50
CA ALA A 168 34.55 -60.29 -12.33
C ALA A 168 33.46 -59.23 -12.62
N PRO A 169 33.51 -58.44 -13.71
CA PRO A 169 32.44 -57.50 -14.08
C PRO A 169 31.09 -58.17 -14.40
N HIS A 170 31.07 -59.49 -14.63
CA HIS A 170 29.90 -60.28 -15.00
C HIS A 170 29.42 -61.23 -13.89
N VAL A 171 30.12 -61.29 -12.75
CA VAL A 171 29.70 -62.09 -11.58
C VAL A 171 28.53 -61.41 -10.88
N ARG A 172 27.37 -62.08 -10.85
CA ARG A 172 26.22 -61.65 -10.04
C ARG A 172 26.40 -62.12 -8.60
N VAL A 173 26.82 -61.19 -7.73
CA VAL A 173 27.00 -61.46 -6.29
C VAL A 173 25.65 -61.80 -5.65
N GLN A 174 25.59 -62.94 -4.95
CA GLN A 174 24.44 -63.37 -4.15
C GLN A 174 24.67 -63.07 -2.65
N SER A 175 23.62 -63.14 -1.84
CA SER A 175 23.64 -62.69 -0.43
C SER A 175 24.58 -63.51 0.47
N ASP A 176 24.84 -64.77 0.13
CA ASP A 176 25.77 -65.68 0.78
C ASP A 176 27.24 -65.46 0.36
N MET A 177 27.47 -64.78 -0.77
CA MET A 177 28.81 -64.42 -1.26
C MET A 177 29.42 -63.21 -0.53
N LEU A 178 28.66 -62.55 0.35
CA LEU A 178 29.10 -61.41 1.16
C LEU A 178 29.27 -61.81 2.62
N VAL A 179 30.51 -62.13 3.02
CA VAL A 179 30.88 -62.34 4.43
C VAL A 179 30.92 -61.03 5.23
N ASP A 180 30.89 -61.12 6.56
CA ASP A 180 31.05 -59.94 7.43
C ASP A 180 32.34 -59.16 7.09
N GLY A 181 32.23 -57.84 6.91
CA GLY A 181 33.33 -56.97 6.48
C GLY A 181 33.70 -57.07 4.98
N ALA A 182 32.99 -57.87 4.18
CA ALA A 182 33.16 -57.89 2.71
C ALA A 182 32.90 -56.51 2.10
N VAL A 183 31.89 -55.77 2.61
CA VAL A 183 31.64 -54.36 2.30
C VAL A 183 32.06 -53.50 3.49
N THR A 184 32.83 -52.43 3.23
CA THR A 184 33.20 -51.40 4.22
C THR A 184 33.25 -50.04 3.52
N ALA A 185 33.17 -48.94 4.28
CA ALA A 185 33.09 -47.58 3.70
C ALA A 185 34.19 -47.28 2.66
N ARG A 186 35.42 -47.75 2.88
CA ARG A 186 36.56 -47.60 1.94
C ARG A 186 36.48 -48.45 0.65
N LYS A 187 35.45 -49.29 0.51
CA LYS A 187 35.15 -50.11 -0.68
C LYS A 187 33.94 -49.54 -1.45
N MET A 188 33.30 -48.49 -0.93
CA MET A 188 32.12 -47.85 -1.52
C MET A 188 32.53 -46.51 -2.14
N ALA A 189 31.98 -46.17 -3.30
CA ALA A 189 32.23 -44.87 -3.91
C ALA A 189 31.34 -43.80 -3.25
N ALA A 190 31.82 -42.56 -3.19
CA ALA A 190 31.03 -41.45 -2.65
C ALA A 190 29.72 -41.30 -3.45
N GLY A 191 28.58 -41.37 -2.75
CA GLY A 191 27.25 -41.33 -3.38
C GLY A 191 26.74 -42.65 -3.98
N SER A 192 27.47 -43.77 -3.87
CA SER A 192 27.02 -45.07 -4.42
C SER A 192 25.87 -45.73 -3.64
N VAL A 193 25.39 -45.10 -2.57
CA VAL A 193 24.16 -45.46 -1.85
C VAL A 193 23.35 -44.18 -1.71
N THR A 194 22.23 -44.13 -2.43
CA THR A 194 21.24 -43.06 -2.36
C THR A 194 20.04 -43.52 -1.51
N ALA A 195 19.07 -42.64 -1.27
CA ALA A 195 17.83 -43.01 -0.56
C ALA A 195 17.07 -44.16 -1.26
N GLU A 196 17.18 -44.30 -2.59
CA GLU A 196 16.55 -45.38 -3.37
C GLU A 196 17.16 -46.76 -3.09
N HIS A 197 18.41 -46.80 -2.62
CA HIS A 197 19.13 -48.02 -2.25
C HIS A 197 18.85 -48.45 -0.80
N ILE A 198 18.09 -47.64 -0.04
CA ILE A 198 17.80 -47.87 1.38
C ILE A 198 16.29 -48.08 1.53
N GLN A 199 15.87 -49.31 1.81
CA GLN A 199 14.46 -49.60 2.09
C GLN A 199 13.95 -48.75 3.27
N ALA A 200 12.72 -48.26 3.18
CA ALA A 200 12.09 -47.52 4.28
C ALA A 200 12.12 -48.35 5.58
N GLY A 201 12.74 -47.78 6.63
CA GLY A 201 12.96 -48.47 7.91
C GLY A 201 14.25 -49.28 8.03
N ALA A 202 15.09 -49.39 6.99
CA ALA A 202 16.37 -50.10 7.07
C ALA A 202 17.44 -49.37 7.95
N ILE A 203 17.27 -48.07 8.17
CA ILE A 203 18.04 -47.29 9.15
C ILE A 203 17.06 -46.77 10.21
N THR A 204 16.99 -47.47 11.34
CA THR A 204 16.25 -47.05 12.54
C THR A 204 17.12 -46.20 13.45
N GLY A 205 16.52 -45.50 14.43
CA GLY A 205 17.24 -44.57 15.31
C GLY A 205 18.37 -45.20 16.12
N ASP A 206 18.28 -46.48 16.47
CA ASP A 206 19.34 -47.25 17.13
C ASP A 206 20.51 -47.63 16.22
N LYS A 207 20.38 -47.45 14.90
CA LYS A 207 21.47 -47.61 13.91
C LYS A 207 22.20 -46.31 13.60
N ILE A 208 21.70 -45.18 14.10
CA ILE A 208 22.32 -43.87 13.93
C ILE A 208 23.17 -43.57 15.16
N SER A 209 24.48 -43.42 14.97
CA SER A 209 25.33 -42.87 16.03
C SER A 209 25.03 -41.38 16.17
N VAL A 210 24.36 -41.01 17.26
CA VAL A 210 23.99 -39.62 17.56
C VAL A 210 25.14 -38.98 18.34
N ASP A 211 25.93 -38.17 17.64
CA ASP A 211 27.02 -37.39 18.24
C ASP A 211 26.59 -35.95 18.59
N ASP A 212 27.44 -35.24 19.34
CA ASP A 212 27.21 -33.85 19.69
C ASP A 212 27.06 -32.92 18.46
N ALA A 213 27.64 -33.25 17.30
CA ALA A 213 27.55 -32.42 16.10
C ALA A 213 26.17 -32.53 15.42
N LEU A 214 25.57 -33.73 15.45
CA LEU A 214 24.20 -33.98 15.07
C LEU A 214 23.22 -33.33 16.07
N ILE A 215 23.45 -33.50 17.39
CA ILE A 215 22.64 -32.86 18.43
C ILE A 215 22.69 -31.33 18.31
N ARG A 216 23.88 -30.74 18.10
CA ARG A 216 24.02 -29.28 17.87
C ARG A 216 23.31 -28.80 16.60
N ASN A 217 23.29 -29.59 15.52
CA ASN A 217 22.54 -29.23 14.30
C ASN A 217 21.02 -29.28 14.50
N LEU A 218 20.52 -30.27 15.25
CA LEU A 218 19.09 -30.39 15.55
C LEU A 218 18.64 -29.29 16.53
N THR A 219 19.33 -29.13 17.66
CA THR A 219 19.01 -28.09 18.66
C THR A 219 19.19 -26.67 18.14
N ALA A 220 20.09 -26.42 17.18
CA ALA A 220 20.17 -25.13 16.49
C ALA A 220 18.95 -24.85 15.59
N ARG A 221 18.31 -25.89 15.04
CA ARG A 221 17.04 -25.77 14.32
C ARG A 221 15.87 -25.59 15.28
N ASP A 222 15.84 -26.28 16.41
CA ASP A 222 14.80 -26.09 17.43
C ASP A 222 14.86 -24.66 18.02
N ALA A 223 16.05 -24.17 18.37
CA ALA A 223 16.24 -22.78 18.81
C ALA A 223 15.87 -21.75 17.72
N LEU A 224 16.00 -22.10 16.44
CA LEU A 224 15.53 -21.27 15.32
C LEU A 224 13.99 -21.32 15.20
N ILE A 225 13.37 -22.50 15.40
CA ILE A 225 11.91 -22.70 15.40
C ILE A 225 11.27 -21.95 16.57
N ASP A 226 11.86 -21.99 17.77
CA ASP A 226 11.43 -21.20 18.93
C ASP A 226 11.55 -19.70 18.66
N LYS A 227 12.66 -19.26 18.07
CA LYS A 227 12.88 -17.83 17.73
C LYS A 227 11.94 -17.34 16.64
N LEU A 228 11.61 -18.18 15.66
CA LEU A 228 10.59 -17.90 14.63
C LEU A 228 9.17 -17.92 15.24
N THR A 229 8.87 -18.87 16.12
CA THR A 229 7.56 -19.00 16.78
C THR A 229 7.31 -17.86 17.75
N SER A 230 8.31 -17.47 18.54
CA SER A 230 8.29 -16.27 19.39
C SER A 230 8.07 -15.00 18.57
N LYS A 231 8.81 -14.80 17.47
CA LYS A 231 8.59 -13.67 16.54
C LYS A 231 7.20 -13.67 15.93
N ARG A 232 6.68 -14.84 15.52
CA ARG A 232 5.33 -14.98 14.95
C ARG A 232 4.25 -14.68 16.00
N ILE A 233 4.36 -15.23 17.21
CA ILE A 233 3.44 -14.94 18.31
C ILE A 233 3.46 -13.45 18.66
N PHE A 234 4.64 -12.82 18.69
CA PHE A 234 4.76 -11.37 18.90
C PHE A 234 4.09 -10.58 17.77
N ALA A 235 4.38 -10.89 16.49
CA ALA A 235 3.77 -10.23 15.34
C ALA A 235 2.25 -10.38 15.33
N THR A 236 1.73 -11.61 15.45
CA THR A 236 0.28 -11.88 15.52
C THR A 236 -0.38 -11.23 16.75
N LYS A 237 0.34 -11.06 17.87
CA LYS A 237 -0.19 -10.33 19.03
C LYS A 237 -0.18 -8.82 18.82
N ILE A 238 0.81 -8.25 18.13
CA ILE A 238 0.78 -6.85 17.67
C ILE A 238 -0.39 -6.64 16.69
N GLU A 239 -0.51 -7.46 15.65
CA GLU A 239 -1.54 -7.34 14.61
C GLU A 239 -2.96 -7.51 15.18
N SER A 240 -3.20 -8.51 16.04
CA SER A 240 -4.50 -8.69 16.68
C SER A 240 -4.84 -7.56 17.66
N VAL A 241 -3.87 -7.02 18.40
CA VAL A 241 -4.08 -5.84 19.25
C VAL A 241 -4.33 -4.58 18.42
N VAL A 242 -3.70 -4.40 17.27
CA VAL A 242 -3.96 -3.27 16.35
C VAL A 242 -5.31 -3.42 15.64
N SER A 243 -5.74 -4.65 15.33
CA SER A 243 -6.92 -4.92 14.50
C SER A 243 -8.24 -5.12 15.28
N SER A 244 -8.22 -5.43 16.58
CA SER A 244 -9.43 -5.75 17.36
C SER A 244 -9.99 -4.60 18.20
N SER A 245 -9.13 -3.67 18.63
CA SER A 245 -9.51 -2.40 19.25
C SER A 245 -8.33 -1.44 19.13
N THR A 246 -8.55 -0.14 18.95
CA THR A 246 -7.39 0.79 18.94
C THR A 246 -6.71 0.71 20.31
N PHE A 247 -5.41 0.38 20.34
CA PHE A 247 -4.66 -0.04 21.55
C PHE A 247 -4.98 0.77 22.82
N LEU A 248 -5.05 2.10 22.71
CA LEU A 248 -5.30 3.02 23.82
C LEU A 248 -6.75 3.04 24.33
N GLN A 249 -7.74 2.55 23.57
CA GLN A 249 -9.12 2.38 24.05
C GLN A 249 -9.26 1.20 25.01
N ALA A 250 -8.47 0.14 24.84
CA ALA A 250 -8.46 -1.03 25.72
C ALA A 250 -7.47 -0.89 26.90
N TYR A 251 -6.57 0.09 26.84
CA TYR A 251 -5.59 0.35 27.89
C TYR A 251 -6.25 0.81 29.20
N GLN A 252 -5.84 0.20 30.31
CA GLN A 252 -6.14 0.62 31.68
C GLN A 252 -4.88 0.46 32.53
N GLY A 253 -4.41 1.54 33.14
CA GLY A 253 -3.10 1.58 33.82
C GLY A 253 -2.55 3.01 33.93
N GLU A 254 -1.26 3.15 34.22
CA GLU A 254 -0.58 4.44 34.35
C GLU A 254 0.36 4.71 33.17
N ILE A 255 0.21 5.89 32.54
CA ILE A 255 1.15 6.40 31.53
C ILE A 255 1.76 7.71 32.06
N GLY A 256 3.03 7.66 32.45
CA GLY A 256 3.82 8.85 32.81
C GLY A 256 3.25 9.69 33.96
N GLY A 257 2.74 9.06 35.03
CA GLY A 257 2.08 9.74 36.15
C GLY A 257 0.57 9.95 36.00
N PHE A 258 -0.02 9.60 34.85
CA PHE A 258 -1.46 9.70 34.61
C PHE A 258 -2.13 8.33 34.59
N THR A 259 -3.11 8.13 35.48
CA THR A 259 -3.94 6.93 35.53
C THR A 259 -5.09 7.05 34.53
N ILE A 260 -5.17 6.09 33.61
CA ILE A 260 -6.14 6.02 32.50
C ILE A 260 -7.01 4.77 32.68
N GLY A 261 -8.33 4.91 32.51
CA GLY A 261 -9.26 3.78 32.39
C GLY A 261 -10.56 3.95 33.18
N SER A 262 -11.14 2.84 33.62
CA SER A 262 -12.35 2.81 34.46
C SER A 262 -11.97 2.72 35.94
N PHE A 263 -12.73 3.35 36.84
CA PHE A 263 -12.44 3.39 38.28
C PHE A 263 -13.62 2.82 39.11
N PRO A 264 -13.38 2.20 40.28
CA PRO A 264 -14.44 1.52 41.04
C PRO A 264 -15.63 2.39 41.43
N ASN A 265 -15.41 3.69 41.63
CA ASN A 265 -16.37 4.63 42.18
C ASN A 265 -16.94 5.61 41.13
N GLY A 266 -16.68 5.39 39.83
CA GLY A 266 -17.13 6.28 38.76
C GLY A 266 -17.25 5.56 37.41
N SER A 267 -18.47 5.50 36.86
CA SER A 267 -18.71 4.98 35.52
C SER A 267 -18.21 5.94 34.43
N GLY A 268 -17.91 5.39 33.24
CA GLY A 268 -17.18 6.08 32.17
C GLY A 268 -15.69 5.74 32.17
N LYS A 269 -14.92 6.37 31.29
CA LYS A 269 -13.43 6.29 31.27
C LYS A 269 -12.84 7.64 31.64
N TRP A 270 -11.79 7.63 32.45
CA TRP A 270 -11.26 8.80 33.13
C TRP A 270 -9.74 8.87 32.90
N ILE A 271 -9.20 10.08 32.81
CA ILE A 271 -7.76 10.37 32.87
C ILE A 271 -7.54 11.20 34.13
N SER A 272 -6.65 10.77 35.01
CA SER A 272 -6.46 11.40 36.33
C SER A 272 -5.00 11.29 36.79
N GLY A 273 -4.63 11.99 37.87
CA GLY A 273 -3.32 11.78 38.50
C GLY A 273 -3.22 10.39 39.17
N THR A 274 -2.04 10.09 39.73
CA THR A 274 -1.85 8.91 40.62
C THR A 274 -2.78 8.97 41.84
N ASN A 275 -2.98 10.17 42.42
CA ASN A 275 -4.11 10.45 43.29
C ASN A 275 -5.30 10.95 42.42
N THR A 276 -6.29 10.09 42.25
CA THR A 276 -7.46 10.34 41.39
C THR A 276 -8.33 11.51 41.87
N PHE A 277 -8.33 11.82 43.17
CA PHE A 277 -9.05 12.97 43.72
C PHE A 277 -8.33 14.31 43.45
N ALA A 278 -7.02 14.30 43.23
CA ALA A 278 -6.24 15.53 43.11
C ALA A 278 -6.53 16.28 41.79
N VAL A 279 -6.64 15.55 40.67
CA VAL A 279 -6.95 16.12 39.35
C VAL A 279 -7.45 15.04 38.38
N GLY A 280 -8.32 15.41 37.46
CA GLY A 280 -8.61 14.59 36.28
C GLY A 280 -9.75 15.10 35.39
N MET A 281 -10.05 14.31 34.38
CA MET A 281 -11.05 14.55 33.33
C MET A 281 -11.75 13.24 32.95
N GLY A 282 -13.08 13.27 32.84
CA GLY A 282 -13.91 12.15 32.39
C GLY A 282 -14.22 12.23 30.89
N ASN A 283 -14.40 11.08 30.23
CA ASN A 283 -14.66 10.98 28.79
C ASN A 283 -16.09 11.36 28.35
N GLY A 284 -16.87 12.03 29.21
CA GLY A 284 -18.30 12.28 29.00
C GLY A 284 -19.19 11.02 28.95
N GLY A 285 -18.65 9.84 29.24
CA GLY A 285 -19.31 8.55 29.06
C GLY A 285 -20.38 8.25 30.10
N GLY A 286 -21.60 8.76 29.89
CA GLY A 286 -22.80 8.37 30.64
C GLY A 286 -24.00 9.25 30.28
N PHE A 287 -25.12 8.63 29.90
CA PHE A 287 -26.41 9.33 29.76
C PHE A 287 -27.05 9.50 31.15
N GLY A 288 -27.47 10.73 31.46
CA GLY A 288 -28.13 11.09 32.73
C GLY A 288 -27.29 12.00 33.64
N GLU A 289 -27.92 13.08 34.11
CA GLU A 289 -27.58 13.97 35.23
C GLU A 289 -26.09 14.40 35.39
N THR A 290 -25.80 15.64 34.97
CA THR A 290 -24.68 16.52 35.39
C THR A 290 -23.51 15.84 36.13
N ARG A 291 -22.73 15.05 35.40
CA ARG A 291 -21.57 14.32 35.94
C ARG A 291 -20.33 15.22 35.90
N THR A 292 -19.25 14.89 36.60
CA THR A 292 -18.01 15.68 36.55
C THR A 292 -17.32 15.50 35.19
N ALA A 293 -17.13 16.59 34.44
CA ALA A 293 -16.37 16.60 33.20
C ALA A 293 -14.86 16.70 33.47
N PHE A 294 -14.45 17.63 34.33
CA PHE A 294 -13.10 17.70 34.90
C PHE A 294 -13.12 18.29 36.31
N TRP A 295 -12.07 18.02 37.09
CA TRP A 295 -11.92 18.49 38.47
C TRP A 295 -10.46 18.73 38.86
N ALA A 296 -10.29 19.59 39.87
CA ALA A 296 -9.11 19.69 40.69
C ALA A 296 -9.52 19.68 42.18
N ASN A 297 -8.69 19.06 43.02
CA ASN A 297 -8.83 19.02 44.47
C ASN A 297 -10.21 18.54 44.97
N TRP A 298 -10.71 17.42 44.43
CA TRP A 298 -12.04 16.88 44.77
C TRP A 298 -12.18 16.50 46.25
N GLY A 299 -11.08 16.18 46.93
CA GLY A 299 -11.03 15.82 48.35
C GLY A 299 -10.63 14.36 48.55
N SER A 300 -11.51 13.57 49.16
CA SER A 300 -11.24 12.17 49.54
C SER A 300 -12.43 11.22 49.36
N ASN A 301 -13.56 11.70 48.82
CA ASN A 301 -14.80 10.93 48.65
C ASN A 301 -15.47 11.28 47.31
N TRP A 302 -15.75 10.27 46.48
CA TRP A 302 -16.35 10.50 45.16
C TRP A 302 -17.81 10.94 45.21
N ASN A 303 -18.52 10.64 46.30
CA ASN A 303 -19.95 10.97 46.43
C ASN A 303 -20.18 12.48 46.62
N TYR A 304 -19.20 13.22 47.15
CA TYR A 304 -19.32 14.64 47.46
C TYR A 304 -18.00 15.40 47.22
N ALA A 305 -18.00 16.38 46.31
CA ALA A 305 -16.87 17.28 46.14
C ALA A 305 -16.61 18.09 47.43
N GLY A 306 -15.39 18.05 47.93
CA GLY A 306 -14.96 18.68 49.19
C GLY A 306 -15.03 20.22 49.20
N PRO A 307 -14.74 20.88 50.34
CA PRO A 307 -14.90 22.32 50.50
C PRO A 307 -13.96 23.13 49.58
N ASN A 308 -12.78 22.60 49.25
CA ASN A 308 -11.79 23.31 48.44
C ASN A 308 -11.77 22.84 46.97
N ALA A 309 -12.82 22.17 46.51
CA ALA A 309 -12.89 21.57 45.18
C ALA A 309 -13.25 22.58 44.09
N TRP A 310 -12.68 22.38 42.90
CA TRP A 310 -13.04 23.07 41.67
C TRP A 310 -13.36 22.06 40.58
N TYR A 311 -14.50 22.23 39.89
CA TYR A 311 -14.92 21.29 38.85
C TYR A 311 -15.89 21.93 37.85
N VAL A 312 -16.00 21.31 36.67
CA VAL A 312 -17.03 21.60 35.67
C VAL A 312 -17.87 20.34 35.44
N THR A 313 -19.20 20.50 35.30
CA THR A 313 -20.11 19.38 34.99
C THR A 313 -20.19 19.11 33.49
N THR A 314 -20.73 17.95 33.10
CA THR A 314 -21.02 17.60 31.69
C THR A 314 -22.08 18.49 31.04
N ALA A 315 -22.77 19.36 31.80
CA ALA A 315 -23.63 20.42 31.28
C ALA A 315 -22.91 21.78 31.14
N GLY A 316 -21.60 21.85 31.41
CA GLY A 316 -20.80 23.07 31.36
C GLY A 316 -20.84 23.94 32.63
N GLU A 317 -21.54 23.52 33.70
CA GLU A 317 -21.58 24.31 34.92
C GLU A 317 -20.24 24.29 35.67
N MET A 318 -19.59 25.45 35.78
CA MET A 318 -18.42 25.65 36.64
C MET A 318 -18.85 25.81 38.11
N LYS A 319 -18.26 25.00 39.00
CA LYS A 319 -18.41 25.11 40.46
C LYS A 319 -17.04 25.32 41.09
N CYS A 320 -16.80 26.54 41.59
CA CYS A 320 -15.64 26.82 42.44
C CYS A 320 -16.12 26.93 43.89
N LYS A 321 -15.55 26.11 44.78
CA LYS A 321 -15.86 26.17 46.22
C LYS A 321 -14.78 26.89 47.05
N ASN A 322 -13.66 27.23 46.41
CA ASN A 322 -12.54 27.99 46.97
C ASN A 322 -12.39 29.35 46.25
N ASN A 323 -11.37 30.13 46.60
CA ASN A 323 -11.00 31.37 45.91
C ASN A 323 -10.79 31.19 44.40
N ALA A 324 -11.10 32.24 43.63
CA ALA A 324 -10.82 32.34 42.20
C ALA A 324 -10.38 33.78 41.86
N ASP A 325 -9.08 33.96 41.62
CA ASP A 325 -8.47 35.26 41.37
C ASP A 325 -8.30 35.50 39.86
N PHE A 326 -8.71 36.68 39.37
CA PHE A 326 -8.68 37.05 37.95
C PHE A 326 -7.80 38.27 37.72
N SER A 327 -6.78 38.15 36.86
CA SER A 327 -5.74 39.18 36.66
C SER A 327 -6.05 40.22 35.57
N ALA A 328 -7.12 40.03 34.79
CA ALA A 328 -7.41 40.87 33.62
C ALA A 328 -8.87 41.37 33.60
N LYS A 329 -9.82 40.55 33.12
CA LYS A 329 -11.22 40.95 32.93
C LYS A 329 -12.15 39.77 33.21
N VAL A 330 -13.31 40.06 33.81
CA VAL A 330 -14.44 39.14 33.92
C VAL A 330 -15.65 39.86 33.31
N ASP A 331 -16.25 39.27 32.28
CA ASP A 331 -17.42 39.81 31.59
C ASP A 331 -18.69 39.03 31.95
N PHE A 332 -19.79 39.76 32.05
CA PHE A 332 -21.13 39.23 32.32
C PHE A 332 -22.07 39.78 31.24
N SER A 333 -22.37 38.98 30.21
CA SER A 333 -23.11 39.41 29.02
C SER A 333 -24.61 39.10 29.09
N GLU A 334 -25.39 39.77 28.23
CA GLU A 334 -26.83 39.55 28.00
C GLU A 334 -27.69 39.58 29.29
N SER A 335 -28.01 38.40 29.83
CA SER A 335 -28.88 38.20 31.01
C SER A 335 -28.13 37.67 32.24
N SER A 336 -26.80 37.78 32.24
CA SER A 336 -25.92 37.35 33.33
C SER A 336 -26.26 38.04 34.67
N ASN A 337 -26.18 37.29 35.78
CA ASN A 337 -26.52 37.78 37.11
C ASN A 337 -25.44 37.40 38.12
N ALA A 338 -24.73 38.39 38.68
CA ALA A 338 -23.74 38.19 39.75
C ALA A 338 -24.39 38.41 41.12
N ARG A 339 -24.54 37.34 41.92
CA ARG A 339 -25.16 37.38 43.26
C ARG A 339 -24.12 37.39 44.36
N PHE A 340 -24.02 38.51 45.06
CA PHE A 340 -23.14 38.67 46.21
C PHE A 340 -23.93 38.50 47.51
N TYR A 341 -23.75 37.36 48.18
CA TYR A 341 -24.41 37.04 49.46
C TYR A 341 -23.67 37.56 50.70
N GLY A 342 -22.52 38.23 50.51
CA GLY A 342 -21.70 38.81 51.57
C GLY A 342 -21.21 40.21 51.20
N ARG A 343 -20.37 40.80 52.07
CA ARG A 343 -19.75 42.12 51.82
C ARG A 343 -18.98 42.10 50.49
N THR A 344 -19.32 43.03 49.61
CA THR A 344 -18.56 43.33 48.39
C THR A 344 -17.67 44.54 48.65
N GLU A 345 -16.46 44.56 48.13
CA GLU A 345 -15.49 45.64 48.33
C GLU A 345 -14.75 45.98 47.05
N PHE A 346 -14.60 47.27 46.76
CA PHE A 346 -13.90 47.79 45.58
C PHE A 346 -12.71 48.65 46.04
N GLN A 347 -11.47 48.17 45.82
CA GLN A 347 -10.25 48.88 46.23
C GLN A 347 -9.93 50.13 45.38
N LYS A 348 -10.70 50.36 44.31
CA LYS A 348 -10.65 51.50 43.39
C LYS A 348 -12.09 51.88 43.03
N SER A 349 -12.29 53.09 42.52
CA SER A 349 -13.61 53.61 42.15
C SER A 349 -14.35 52.68 41.16
N PRO A 350 -15.47 52.06 41.55
CA PRO A 350 -16.31 51.32 40.60
C PRO A 350 -17.01 52.30 39.65
N ILE A 351 -17.19 51.89 38.40
CA ILE A 351 -17.87 52.70 37.36
C ILE A 351 -19.17 52.00 36.97
N PHE A 352 -20.30 52.65 37.22
CA PHE A 352 -21.63 52.14 36.88
C PHE A 352 -22.20 52.88 35.66
N VAL A 353 -22.10 52.27 34.49
CA VAL A 353 -22.72 52.78 33.26
C VAL A 353 -24.22 52.47 33.28
N ASN A 354 -25.05 53.43 32.89
CA ASN A 354 -26.52 53.39 32.98
C ASN A 354 -27.10 53.39 34.41
N GLY A 355 -26.30 53.73 35.42
CA GLY A 355 -26.76 54.00 36.80
C GLY A 355 -26.81 52.77 37.71
N ILE A 356 -27.53 52.91 38.83
CA ILE A 356 -27.67 51.90 39.88
C ILE A 356 -29.15 51.82 40.27
N HIS A 357 -29.75 50.63 40.24
CA HIS A 357 -31.13 50.41 40.66
C HIS A 357 -31.19 49.72 42.03
N MET A 358 -31.74 50.41 43.04
CA MET A 358 -31.79 49.94 44.43
C MET A 358 -33.16 49.39 44.85
N TYR A 359 -34.13 49.31 43.91
CA TYR A 359 -35.51 48.90 44.17
C TYR A 359 -36.15 49.73 45.29
N GLU A 360 -36.58 49.10 46.39
CA GLU A 360 -37.26 49.74 47.52
C GLU A 360 -36.27 50.28 48.58
N GLN A 361 -34.96 50.18 48.33
CA GLN A 361 -33.91 50.60 49.25
C GLN A 361 -33.17 51.84 48.74
N GLU A 362 -32.51 52.55 49.64
CA GLU A 362 -31.81 53.81 49.36
C GLU A 362 -30.31 53.67 49.61
N ILE A 363 -29.48 54.53 48.98
CA ILE A 363 -28.03 54.50 49.21
C ILE A 363 -27.72 55.17 50.56
N LEU A 364 -27.32 54.34 51.53
CA LEU A 364 -26.97 54.74 52.88
C LEU A 364 -25.45 54.83 53.05
N GLY A 365 -24.94 56.04 53.27
CA GLY A 365 -23.56 56.29 53.66
C GLY A 365 -23.41 56.24 55.18
N ASN A 366 -22.49 55.43 55.68
CA ASN A 366 -22.13 55.42 57.10
C ASN A 366 -21.25 56.63 57.44
N GLY A 367 -21.57 57.37 58.50
CA GLY A 367 -20.77 58.50 58.96
C GLY A 367 -21.38 59.17 60.19
N TRP A 368 -20.59 60.00 60.88
CA TRP A 368 -21.08 60.71 62.07
C TRP A 368 -22.11 61.78 61.66
N SER A 369 -23.39 61.44 61.77
CA SER A 369 -24.51 62.37 61.56
C SER A 369 -25.16 62.76 62.90
N PRO A 370 -25.72 63.97 63.03
CA PRO A 370 -26.47 64.37 64.23
C PRO A 370 -27.84 63.70 64.37
N ARG A 371 -28.25 62.83 63.44
CA ARG A 371 -29.53 62.12 63.50
C ARG A 371 -29.35 60.73 64.08
N GLU A 372 -30.37 60.30 64.81
CA GLU A 372 -30.46 58.96 65.40
C GLU A 372 -30.26 57.88 64.31
N GLY A 373 -29.41 56.89 64.59
CA GLY A 373 -29.06 55.81 63.65
C GLY A 373 -27.77 55.98 62.83
N HIS A 374 -27.11 57.15 62.85
CA HIS A 374 -25.78 57.38 62.22
C HIS A 374 -25.65 57.02 60.72
N GLN A 375 -26.76 57.03 59.98
CA GLN A 375 -26.80 56.82 58.53
C GLN A 375 -27.13 58.13 57.82
N ASN A 376 -26.43 58.39 56.72
CA ASN A 376 -26.67 59.52 55.83
C ASN A 376 -27.29 59.02 54.52
N LYS A 377 -28.41 59.60 54.09
CA LYS A 377 -28.95 59.37 52.74
C LYS A 377 -28.14 60.18 51.73
N VAL A 378 -27.82 59.58 50.58
CA VAL A 378 -27.12 60.28 49.49
C VAL A 378 -28.06 61.26 48.79
N VAL A 379 -27.74 62.56 48.86
CA VAL A 379 -28.41 63.60 48.06
C VAL A 379 -27.70 63.72 46.71
N TRP A 380 -28.42 63.53 45.61
CA TRP A 380 -27.87 63.67 44.27
C TRP A 380 -27.87 65.15 43.86
N TRP A 381 -26.69 65.72 43.58
CA TRP A 381 -26.54 67.17 43.39
C TRP A 381 -27.34 67.73 42.20
N ASN A 382 -27.59 66.93 41.16
CA ASN A 382 -28.46 67.33 40.05
C ASN A 382 -29.92 67.53 40.48
N GLN A 383 -30.41 66.78 41.47
CA GLN A 383 -31.75 66.98 42.05
C GLN A 383 -31.87 68.28 42.87
N VAL A 384 -30.74 68.91 43.23
CA VAL A 384 -30.69 70.21 43.92
C VAL A 384 -30.45 71.36 42.91
N GLY A 385 -29.62 71.11 41.89
CA GLY A 385 -29.29 72.08 40.83
C GLY A 385 -30.45 72.37 39.86
N GLU A 386 -31.36 71.43 39.65
CA GLU A 386 -32.51 71.56 38.76
C GLU A 386 -33.81 71.65 39.57
N GLY A 387 -34.05 72.77 40.26
CA GLY A 387 -35.27 72.95 41.04
C GLY A 387 -35.40 74.26 41.82
N THR A 388 -36.47 74.35 42.61
CA THR A 388 -36.83 75.53 43.44
C THR A 388 -35.78 75.87 44.50
N VAL A 389 -35.01 74.89 44.99
CA VAL A 389 -33.94 75.12 45.98
C VAL A 389 -32.83 76.01 45.40
N LYS A 390 -32.44 75.81 44.14
CA LYS A 390 -31.52 76.71 43.44
C LYS A 390 -32.05 78.14 43.37
N HIS A 391 -33.35 78.33 43.10
CA HIS A 391 -33.98 79.65 43.05
C HIS A 391 -34.14 80.33 44.42
N TRP A 392 -34.20 79.57 45.52
CA TRP A 392 -34.13 80.13 46.88
C TRP A 392 -32.71 80.63 47.24
N ILE A 393 -31.68 80.06 46.62
CA ILE A 393 -30.29 80.50 46.76
C ILE A 393 -30.00 81.69 45.80
N ASP A 394 -30.50 81.64 44.55
CA ASP A 394 -30.42 82.71 43.56
C ASP A 394 -31.47 83.82 43.80
N LYS A 395 -31.20 84.74 44.75
CA LYS A 395 -32.01 85.96 45.03
C LYS A 395 -32.10 86.94 43.83
N SER A 396 -32.79 86.53 42.77
CA SER A 396 -32.87 87.19 41.47
C SER A 396 -33.70 88.47 41.52
N SER A 397 -33.12 89.60 41.10
CA SER A 397 -33.67 90.95 41.35
C SER A 397 -33.76 91.83 40.09
N ASP A 398 -33.90 91.21 38.91
CA ASP A 398 -33.93 91.87 37.60
C ASP A 398 -35.15 92.82 37.43
N ARG A 399 -34.99 93.91 36.68
CA ARG A 399 -36.08 94.86 36.36
C ARG A 399 -37.21 94.22 35.54
N ARG A 400 -36.92 93.19 34.74
CA ARG A 400 -37.90 92.42 33.94
C ARG A 400 -38.83 91.57 34.81
N LEU A 401 -38.50 91.39 36.09
CA LEU A 401 -39.30 90.64 37.08
C LEU A 401 -40.09 91.59 38.01
N LYS A 402 -40.22 92.87 37.65
CA LYS A 402 -40.77 93.93 38.52
C LYS A 402 -41.65 94.91 37.74
N GLU A 403 -42.78 95.25 38.33
CA GLU A 403 -43.73 96.25 37.84
C GLU A 403 -44.02 97.32 38.91
N ASN A 404 -44.83 98.33 38.60
CA ASN A 404 -45.29 99.38 39.52
C ASN A 404 -44.15 100.12 40.28
N ILE A 405 -42.97 100.19 39.66
CA ILE A 405 -41.74 100.75 40.25
C ILE A 405 -41.90 102.26 40.46
N THR A 406 -42.11 102.65 41.72
CA THR A 406 -42.34 104.03 42.18
C THR A 406 -41.46 104.31 43.41
N GLU A 407 -41.33 105.59 43.80
CA GLU A 407 -40.59 105.94 45.02
C GLU A 407 -41.34 105.52 46.29
N THR A 408 -40.63 104.89 47.23
CA THR A 408 -41.24 104.45 48.49
C THR A 408 -41.51 105.63 49.44
N VAL A 409 -42.76 105.73 49.87
CA VAL A 409 -43.27 106.66 50.89
C VAL A 409 -42.95 106.23 52.32
N VAL A 410 -42.37 105.04 52.51
CA VAL A 410 -41.95 104.53 53.82
C VAL A 410 -40.84 105.42 54.38
N LYS A 411 -41.12 106.06 55.52
CA LYS A 411 -40.14 106.78 56.35
C LYS A 411 -39.34 105.76 57.16
N ALA A 412 -38.31 105.18 56.55
CA ALA A 412 -37.60 104.06 57.16
C ALA A 412 -36.78 104.47 58.39
N LEU A 413 -36.30 105.71 58.46
CA LEU A 413 -35.56 106.20 59.64
C LEU A 413 -36.46 106.28 60.89
N ASP A 414 -37.75 106.58 60.73
CA ASP A 414 -38.72 106.53 61.84
C ASP A 414 -38.96 105.10 62.33
N LYS A 415 -39.21 104.16 61.40
CA LYS A 415 -39.36 102.74 61.72
C LYS A 415 -38.11 102.18 62.43
N ILE A 416 -36.90 102.43 61.90
CA ILE A 416 -35.65 101.93 62.50
C ILE A 416 -35.39 102.54 63.89
N ASN A 417 -35.57 103.86 64.06
CA ASN A 417 -35.34 104.52 65.36
C ASN A 417 -36.32 104.09 66.47
N ARG A 418 -37.42 103.41 66.13
CA ARG A 418 -38.39 102.86 67.08
C ARG A 418 -38.12 101.42 67.49
N LEU A 419 -37.20 100.73 66.82
CA LEU A 419 -36.82 99.36 67.17
C LEU A 419 -36.00 99.34 68.47
N ASN A 420 -36.42 98.52 69.42
CA ASN A 420 -35.70 98.26 70.66
C ASN A 420 -34.64 97.17 70.43
N LEU A 421 -33.37 97.58 70.34
CA LEU A 421 -32.23 96.65 70.21
C LEU A 421 -31.81 96.18 71.61
N VAL A 422 -31.80 94.86 71.82
CA VAL A 422 -31.50 94.23 73.12
C VAL A 422 -30.38 93.21 73.02
N ALA A 423 -29.62 93.07 74.10
CA ALA A 423 -28.76 91.91 74.34
C ALA A 423 -29.55 90.84 75.12
N PHE A 424 -29.33 89.56 74.84
CA PHE A 424 -30.07 88.47 75.51
C PHE A 424 -29.32 87.13 75.51
N ASP A 425 -29.67 86.26 76.45
CA ASP A 425 -29.21 84.87 76.51
C ASP A 425 -30.31 83.91 76.05
N PHE A 426 -29.97 82.97 75.17
CA PHE A 426 -30.87 81.87 74.82
C PHE A 426 -31.06 80.92 76.02
N ILE A 427 -32.32 80.66 76.39
CA ILE A 427 -32.69 79.93 77.62
C ILE A 427 -32.09 78.52 77.65
N GLU A 428 -32.09 77.80 76.53
CA GLU A 428 -31.60 76.42 76.43
C GLU A 428 -30.08 76.37 76.23
N SER A 429 -29.57 76.95 75.14
CA SER A 429 -28.17 76.85 74.74
C SER A 429 -27.19 77.69 75.56
N LYS A 430 -27.71 78.65 76.37
CA LYS A 430 -26.92 79.67 77.08
C LYS A 430 -26.00 80.50 76.19
N LYS A 431 -26.31 80.56 74.88
CA LYS A 431 -25.60 81.45 73.96
C LYS A 431 -26.04 82.89 74.22
N HIS A 432 -25.07 83.77 74.47
CA HIS A 432 -25.26 85.21 74.49
C HIS A 432 -25.35 85.77 73.07
N GLU A 433 -26.26 86.73 72.86
CA GLU A 433 -26.27 87.63 71.70
C GLU A 433 -26.18 89.07 72.22
N GLU A 434 -25.08 89.77 71.90
CA GLU A 434 -24.83 91.17 72.30
C GLU A 434 -25.83 92.17 71.69
N ILE A 435 -26.46 91.80 70.57
CA ILE A 435 -27.39 92.66 69.85
C ILE A 435 -28.38 91.84 69.00
N GLY A 436 -29.66 92.08 69.22
CA GLY A 436 -30.75 91.54 68.41
C GLY A 436 -32.08 92.24 68.70
N LEU A 437 -33.18 91.65 68.23
CA LEU A 437 -34.53 92.17 68.37
C LEU A 437 -35.46 91.12 68.98
N ILE A 438 -36.39 91.56 69.83
CA ILE A 438 -37.53 90.73 70.25
C ILE A 438 -38.56 90.76 69.12
N ALA A 439 -38.93 89.57 68.61
CA ALA A 439 -39.77 89.44 67.42
C ALA A 439 -41.15 90.10 67.61
N GLN A 440 -41.75 89.94 68.79
CA GLN A 440 -43.03 90.55 69.17
C GLN A 440 -42.96 92.09 69.19
N GLU A 441 -41.82 92.68 69.56
CA GLU A 441 -41.64 94.14 69.55
C GLU A 441 -41.44 94.65 68.12
N ALA A 442 -40.59 93.97 67.34
CA ALA A 442 -40.35 94.28 65.93
C ALA A 442 -41.63 94.19 65.07
N GLU A 443 -42.52 93.21 65.34
CA GLU A 443 -43.82 93.05 64.65
C GLU A 443 -44.69 94.32 64.73
N THR A 444 -44.63 95.07 65.83
CA THR A 444 -45.44 96.30 66.01
C THR A 444 -44.96 97.50 65.18
N ILE A 445 -43.80 97.40 64.53
CA ILE A 445 -43.11 98.50 63.83
C ILE A 445 -42.85 98.14 62.37
N VAL A 446 -42.36 96.92 62.12
CA VAL A 446 -42.04 96.38 60.80
C VAL A 446 -42.56 94.94 60.70
N PRO A 447 -43.89 94.72 60.66
CA PRO A 447 -44.45 93.37 60.58
C PRO A 447 -43.97 92.59 59.35
N GLU A 448 -43.51 93.28 58.32
CA GLU A 448 -43.01 92.71 57.06
C GLU A 448 -41.70 91.90 57.20
N VAL A 449 -41.03 91.95 58.37
CA VAL A 449 -39.79 91.19 58.66
C VAL A 449 -40.01 89.93 59.50
N ILE A 450 -41.25 89.67 59.95
CA ILE A 450 -41.57 88.53 60.82
C ILE A 450 -42.02 87.34 59.98
N SER A 451 -41.25 86.26 60.05
CA SER A 451 -41.62 84.97 59.49
C SER A 451 -42.31 84.13 60.57
N ARG A 452 -43.47 83.58 60.24
CA ARG A 452 -44.22 82.60 61.04
C ARG A 452 -44.18 81.24 60.35
N ASP A 453 -44.25 80.16 61.11
CA ASP A 453 -44.41 78.81 60.55
C ASP A 453 -45.83 78.67 59.96
N PRO A 454 -46.00 78.40 58.64
CA PRO A 454 -47.32 78.24 58.04
C PRO A 454 -48.08 77.00 58.54
N GLU A 455 -47.38 75.97 59.02
CA GLU A 455 -47.99 74.74 59.55
C GLU A 455 -48.20 74.80 61.07
N ASN A 456 -47.61 75.78 61.75
CA ASN A 456 -47.78 76.03 63.19
C ASN A 456 -47.93 77.54 63.52
N PRO A 457 -49.13 78.14 63.36
CA PRO A 457 -49.35 79.57 63.58
C PRO A 457 -49.09 80.08 65.01
N ASP A 458 -49.21 79.19 66.00
CA ASP A 458 -48.93 79.44 67.42
C ASP A 458 -47.46 79.14 67.81
N GLY A 459 -46.62 78.82 66.83
CA GLY A 459 -45.19 78.57 66.99
C GLY A 459 -44.36 79.83 67.29
N TYR A 460 -43.05 79.65 67.42
CA TYR A 460 -42.13 80.76 67.66
C TYR A 460 -42.07 81.71 66.45
N LEU A 461 -41.98 83.02 66.74
CA LEU A 461 -41.78 84.04 65.71
C LEU A 461 -40.30 84.08 65.30
N HIS A 462 -40.04 84.10 64.00
CA HIS A 462 -38.70 84.25 63.43
C HIS A 462 -38.54 85.63 62.79
N ILE A 463 -37.31 86.17 62.81
CA ILE A 463 -37.00 87.49 62.22
C ILE A 463 -36.13 87.27 60.97
N ASP A 464 -36.62 87.69 59.79
CA ASP A 464 -35.76 87.80 58.61
C ASP A 464 -34.92 89.08 58.71
N TYR A 465 -33.74 88.94 59.31
CA TYR A 465 -32.74 90.02 59.36
C TYR A 465 -32.31 90.51 57.95
N THR A 466 -32.52 89.73 56.88
CA THR A 466 -32.25 90.19 55.50
C THR A 466 -33.36 91.09 54.96
N ALA A 467 -34.60 90.96 55.45
CA ALA A 467 -35.72 91.86 55.12
C ALA A 467 -35.55 93.27 55.70
N PHE A 468 -34.73 93.47 56.73
CA PHE A 468 -34.36 94.80 57.23
C PHE A 468 -33.40 95.57 56.31
N VAL A 469 -32.65 94.91 55.42
CA VAL A 469 -31.59 95.55 54.62
C VAL A 469 -32.11 96.73 53.75
N PRO A 470 -33.27 96.64 53.06
CA PRO A 470 -33.85 97.77 52.35
C PRO A 470 -34.29 98.92 53.28
N TYR A 471 -34.82 98.62 54.48
CA TYR A 471 -35.21 99.64 55.46
C TYR A 471 -33.98 100.38 56.00
N LEU A 472 -32.90 99.67 56.34
CA LEU A 472 -31.63 100.27 56.78
C LEU A 472 -31.03 101.15 55.68
N LEU A 473 -31.04 100.71 54.43
CA LEU A 473 -30.55 101.49 53.29
C LEU A 473 -31.36 102.79 53.10
N LYS A 474 -32.70 102.72 53.15
CA LYS A 474 -33.59 103.89 53.05
C LYS A 474 -33.44 104.82 54.26
N ALA A 475 -33.24 104.30 55.46
CA ALA A 475 -33.02 105.09 56.68
C ALA A 475 -31.72 105.91 56.61
N VAL A 476 -30.64 105.32 56.07
CA VAL A 476 -29.37 106.03 55.82
C VAL A 476 -29.53 107.12 54.75
N GLN A 477 -30.33 106.88 53.70
CA GLN A 477 -30.66 107.91 52.70
C GLN A 477 -31.43 109.09 53.31
N GLU A 478 -32.46 108.82 54.13
CA GLU A 478 -33.24 109.84 54.84
C GLU A 478 -32.38 110.64 55.82
N LEU A 479 -31.48 109.97 56.55
CA LEU A 479 -30.54 110.64 57.47
C LEU A 479 -29.58 111.56 56.70
N GLY A 480 -29.03 111.08 55.59
CA GLY A 480 -28.15 111.86 54.71
C GLY A 480 -28.85 113.03 53.99
N GLN A 481 -30.18 112.99 53.82
CA GLN A 481 -30.98 114.14 53.37
C GLN A 481 -31.09 115.18 54.50
N LYS A 482 -31.51 114.76 55.71
CA LYS A 482 -31.65 115.64 56.87
C LYS A 482 -30.36 116.36 57.25
N ILE A 483 -29.21 115.68 57.15
CA ILE A 483 -27.89 116.31 57.40
C ILE A 483 -27.65 117.46 56.41
N LYS A 484 -27.88 117.25 55.11
CA LYS A 484 -27.72 118.29 54.07
C LYS A 484 -28.71 119.45 54.21
N GLU A 485 -29.89 119.20 54.76
CA GLU A 485 -30.86 120.25 55.11
C GLU A 485 -30.38 121.06 56.31
N MET A 486 -29.88 120.40 57.36
CA MET A 486 -29.28 121.04 58.54
C MET A 486 -28.04 121.86 58.19
N GLU A 487 -27.14 121.34 57.35
CA GLU A 487 -25.94 122.04 56.86
C GLU A 487 -26.33 123.35 56.15
N LYS A 488 -27.29 123.30 55.21
CA LYS A 488 -27.80 124.49 54.50
C LYS A 488 -28.54 125.52 55.37
N LEU A 489 -28.90 125.17 56.60
CA LEU A 489 -29.58 126.05 57.55
C LEU A 489 -28.62 126.70 58.56
N HIS A 490 -27.38 126.20 58.67
CA HIS A 490 -26.45 126.59 59.75
C HIS A 490 -24.98 126.79 59.29
N GLY A 491 -24.70 126.69 57.98
CA GLY A 491 -23.39 126.94 57.35
C GLY A 491 -23.50 127.68 56.03
#